data_AF-A0A453PBE0-F1
#
_entry.id   AF-A0A453PBE0-F1
#
_cell.length_a   1.000
_cell.length_b   1.000
_cell.length_c   1.000
_cell.angle_alpha   90.00
_cell.angle_beta   90.00
_cell.angle_gamma   90.00
#
_symmetry.space_group_name_H-M   'P 1'
#
loop_
_entity.id
_entity.type
_entity.pdbx_description
1 polymer ?
#
loop_
_entity_poly.entity_id
_entity_poly.type
_entity_poly.pdbx_seq_one_letter_code
_entity_poly.pdbx_strand_id
1 'polypeptide(L)'
;FRDDGRYSAADYAKITSERQLKERPNFWNPYDRAYKLELRKYFVLRLLNGAMCGLVHMHNHDRLHQSLGPSSVVLNTVAEKNGYYLLPQLRDLAFSVDIGYSSMGVGALSDGLWRRASAAGASTPLEKRAFGVADDMQRLLENTFRLDIYAAREYCLEDDKLSEAVNFLDLGDGAGWELLQAMLNPDYRKRPIAEAVLNHRFITGALL
;
A
#
# COMPACT_ATOMS: atom_id res chain seq x y z
N PHE A 1 -14.58 22.80 3.71
CA PHE A 1 -15.03 22.18 2.45
C PHE A 1 -14.60 23.04 1.26
N ARG A 2 -13.30 23.30 1.11
CA ARG A 2 -12.73 23.94 -0.08
C ARG A 2 -11.53 23.07 -0.47
N ASP A 3 -11.55 22.55 -1.70
CA ASP A 3 -10.54 21.69 -2.34
C ASP A 3 -10.50 20.19 -1.99
N ASP A 4 -11.48 19.64 -1.28
CA ASP A 4 -11.65 18.19 -1.13
C ASP A 4 -11.96 17.54 -2.49
N GLY A 5 -10.99 16.81 -3.06
CA GLY A 5 -11.19 15.97 -4.24
C GLY A 5 -10.73 16.53 -5.60
N ARG A 6 -10.02 17.67 -5.64
CA ARG A 6 -9.60 18.29 -6.92
C ARG A 6 -8.55 17.48 -7.68
N TYR A 7 -7.69 16.78 -6.95
CA TYR A 7 -6.61 15.98 -7.53
C TYR A 7 -6.70 14.54 -7.01
N SER A 8 -6.06 13.64 -7.73
CA SER A 8 -5.82 12.26 -7.32
C SER A 8 -4.32 11.97 -7.23
N ALA A 9 -3.96 10.82 -6.64
CA ALA A 9 -2.58 10.35 -6.70
C ALA A 9 -2.12 10.08 -8.15
N ALA A 10 -3.05 9.73 -9.06
CA ALA A 10 -2.77 9.67 -10.50
C ALA A 10 -2.38 11.04 -11.08
N ASP A 11 -3.10 12.11 -10.72
CA ASP A 11 -2.77 13.47 -11.17
C ASP A 11 -1.40 13.92 -10.66
N TYR A 12 -1.10 13.64 -9.39
CA TYR A 12 0.22 13.89 -8.83
C TYR A 12 1.31 13.15 -9.61
N ALA A 13 1.14 11.84 -9.85
CA ALA A 13 2.12 11.03 -10.59
C ALA A 13 2.37 11.60 -12.01
N LYS A 14 1.30 11.99 -12.71
CA LYS A 14 1.38 12.62 -14.03
C LYS A 14 2.15 13.94 -14.00
N ILE A 15 1.77 14.86 -13.12
CA ILE A 15 2.40 16.18 -13.01
C ILE A 15 3.89 16.06 -12.67
N THR A 16 4.24 15.14 -11.76
CA THR A 16 5.61 14.91 -11.33
C THR A 16 6.47 14.32 -12.46
N SER A 17 5.93 13.39 -13.24
CA SER A 17 6.61 12.84 -14.42
C SER A 17 6.86 13.90 -15.51
N GLU A 18 5.85 14.72 -15.81
CA GLU A 18 5.98 15.80 -16.80
C GLU A 18 7.00 16.88 -16.37
N ARG A 19 7.13 17.14 -15.06
CA ARG A 19 8.16 18.06 -14.53
C ARG A 19 9.57 17.50 -14.73
N GLN A 20 9.79 16.22 -14.46
CA GLN A 20 11.11 15.59 -14.66
C GLN A 20 11.56 15.63 -16.12
N LEU A 21 10.63 15.49 -17.08
CA LEU A 21 10.95 15.59 -18.51
C LEU A 21 11.34 17.02 -18.94
N LYS A 22 10.89 18.06 -18.23
CA LYS A 22 11.09 19.48 -18.57
C LYS A 22 12.28 20.12 -17.86
N GLU A 23 12.77 19.55 -16.76
CA GLU A 23 13.96 20.07 -16.06
C GLU A 23 15.21 19.88 -16.94
N ARG A 24 15.78 20.99 -17.44
CA ARG A 24 17.03 21.00 -18.22
C ARG A 24 18.24 20.69 -17.32
N PRO A 25 19.25 19.95 -17.80
CA PRO A 25 20.40 19.52 -16.99
C PRO A 25 21.40 20.64 -16.60
N ASN A 26 21.12 21.93 -16.83
CA ASN A 26 22.16 22.97 -16.82
C ASN A 26 22.08 24.00 -15.66
N PHE A 27 21.30 23.76 -14.61
CA PHE A 27 21.30 24.61 -13.41
C PHE A 27 21.55 23.73 -12.16
N TRP A 28 22.82 23.51 -11.84
CA TRP A 28 23.26 22.56 -10.82
C TRP A 28 23.43 23.22 -9.45
N ASN A 29 22.43 23.05 -8.57
CA ASN A 29 22.59 23.20 -7.13
C ASN A 29 22.28 21.85 -6.45
N PRO A 30 23.29 21.13 -5.93
CA PRO A 30 23.10 19.86 -5.23
C PRO A 30 22.17 19.96 -4.01
N TYR A 31 22.18 21.11 -3.32
CA TYR A 31 21.36 21.34 -2.13
C TYR A 31 19.87 21.44 -2.48
N ASP A 32 19.52 22.09 -3.60
CA ASP A 32 18.12 22.16 -4.07
C ASP A 32 17.60 20.79 -4.50
N ARG A 33 18.47 19.93 -5.06
CA ARG A 33 18.09 18.57 -5.45
C ARG A 33 17.79 17.71 -4.24
N ALA A 34 18.65 17.75 -3.22
CA ALA A 34 18.44 17.02 -1.97
C ALA A 34 17.15 17.49 -1.28
N TYR A 35 16.94 18.80 -1.16
CA TYR A 35 15.73 19.36 -0.56
C TYR A 35 14.45 18.98 -1.32
N LYS A 36 14.44 19.07 -2.66
CA LYS A 36 13.32 18.61 -3.49
C LYS A 36 13.03 17.12 -3.31
N LEU A 37 14.07 16.30 -3.18
CA LEU A 37 13.93 14.87 -2.94
C LEU A 37 13.26 14.60 -1.59
N GLU A 38 13.68 15.30 -0.53
CA GLU A 38 13.07 15.18 0.79
C GLU A 38 11.60 15.63 0.80
N LEU A 39 11.26 16.74 0.15
CA LEU A 39 9.86 17.16 0.01
C LEU A 39 9.01 16.12 -0.75
N ARG A 40 9.58 15.52 -1.80
CA ARG A 40 8.91 14.45 -2.57
C ARG A 40 8.68 13.21 -1.72
N LYS A 41 9.69 12.76 -0.98
CA LYS A 41 9.57 11.63 -0.04
C LYS A 41 8.45 11.91 0.94
N TYR A 42 8.52 13.03 1.67
CA TYR A 42 7.51 13.41 2.66
C TYR A 42 6.10 13.46 2.07
N PHE A 43 5.93 14.03 0.87
CA PHE A 43 4.64 14.09 0.19
C PHE A 43 4.09 12.70 -0.15
N VAL A 44 4.92 11.81 -0.69
CA VAL A 44 4.52 10.42 -1.02
C VAL A 44 4.16 9.64 0.25
N LEU A 45 4.93 9.81 1.33
CA LEU A 45 4.68 9.18 2.63
C LEU A 45 3.33 9.62 3.19
N ARG A 46 3.07 10.93 3.22
CA ARG A 46 1.80 11.52 3.63
C ARG A 46 0.64 11.00 2.80
N LEU A 47 0.81 10.91 1.48
CA LEU A 47 -0.20 10.40 0.54
C LEU A 47 -0.62 8.99 0.91
N LEU A 48 0.37 8.11 1.12
CA LEU A 48 0.09 6.74 1.51
C LEU A 48 -0.58 6.67 2.87
N ASN A 49 -0.17 7.49 3.84
CA ASN A 49 -0.74 7.43 5.19
C ASN A 49 -2.25 7.68 5.18
N GLY A 50 -2.70 8.65 4.39
CA GLY A 50 -4.14 8.84 4.22
C GLY A 50 -4.85 7.66 3.56
N ALA A 51 -4.23 7.02 2.56
CA ALA A 51 -4.80 5.83 1.91
C ALA A 51 -4.90 4.63 2.87
N MET A 52 -3.84 4.38 3.64
CA MET A 52 -3.78 3.32 4.67
C MET A 52 -4.76 3.58 5.80
N CYS A 53 -4.83 4.80 6.33
CA CYS A 53 -5.83 5.21 7.31
C CYS A 53 -7.26 4.95 6.80
N GLY A 54 -7.52 5.25 5.53
CA GLY A 54 -8.80 4.95 4.89
C GLY A 54 -9.11 3.45 4.86
N LEU A 55 -8.13 2.60 4.53
CA LEU A 55 -8.32 1.15 4.52
C LEU A 55 -8.52 0.57 5.92
N VAL A 56 -7.73 1.00 6.90
CA VAL A 56 -7.92 0.60 8.29
C VAL A 56 -9.34 0.94 8.75
N HIS A 57 -9.83 2.13 8.41
CA HIS A 57 -11.21 2.51 8.71
C HIS A 57 -12.21 1.57 8.04
N MET A 58 -12.07 1.27 6.75
CA MET A 58 -12.97 0.35 6.05
C MET A 58 -12.93 -1.08 6.62
N HIS A 59 -11.74 -1.63 6.85
CA HIS A 59 -11.54 -2.99 7.36
C HIS A 59 -12.08 -3.17 8.78
N ASN A 60 -11.98 -2.14 9.63
CA ASN A 60 -12.59 -2.13 10.97
C ASN A 60 -14.12 -2.09 10.94
N HIS A 61 -14.73 -1.77 9.80
CA HIS A 61 -16.18 -1.78 9.60
C HIS A 61 -16.61 -2.91 8.65
N ASP A 62 -15.79 -3.95 8.51
CA ASP A 62 -16.04 -5.11 7.65
C ASP A 62 -16.35 -4.72 6.19
N ARG A 63 -15.61 -3.73 5.67
CA ARG A 63 -15.71 -3.29 4.28
C ARG A 63 -14.37 -3.46 3.57
N LEU A 64 -14.41 -4.00 2.36
CA LEU A 64 -13.29 -3.96 1.40
C LEU A 64 -13.52 -2.86 0.38
N HIS A 65 -12.46 -2.33 -0.21
CA HIS A 65 -12.51 -1.34 -1.29
C HIS A 65 -12.57 -1.97 -2.68
N GLN A 66 -11.82 -3.04 -2.97
CA GLN A 66 -11.85 -3.86 -4.20
C GLN A 66 -11.48 -3.20 -5.53
N SER A 67 -11.28 -1.88 -5.56
CA SER A 67 -10.98 -1.09 -6.76
C SER A 67 -9.84 -0.10 -6.55
N LEU A 68 -8.99 -0.34 -5.53
CA LEU A 68 -7.90 0.55 -5.17
C LEU A 68 -6.95 0.79 -6.34
N GLY A 69 -6.62 2.06 -6.58
CA GLY A 69 -5.61 2.51 -7.52
C GLY A 69 -5.28 3.99 -7.30
N PRO A 70 -4.33 4.58 -8.04
CA PRO A 70 -3.92 5.96 -7.78
C PRO A 70 -5.05 6.98 -7.97
N SER A 71 -6.04 6.67 -8.80
CA SER A 71 -7.23 7.53 -8.98
C SER A 71 -8.21 7.47 -7.82
N SER A 72 -8.20 6.38 -7.03
CA SER A 72 -9.11 6.19 -5.89
C SER A 72 -8.61 6.87 -4.61
N VAL A 73 -7.46 7.56 -4.65
CA VAL A 73 -6.93 8.37 -3.56
C VAL A 73 -6.99 9.84 -3.97
N VAL A 74 -7.92 10.59 -3.40
CA VAL A 74 -8.04 12.04 -3.66
C VAL A 74 -7.18 12.86 -2.73
N LEU A 75 -6.69 13.98 -3.26
CA LEU A 75 -5.77 14.90 -2.62
C LEU A 75 -6.31 16.33 -2.74
N ASN A 76 -6.15 17.11 -1.67
CA ASN A 76 -6.42 18.55 -1.67
C ASN A 76 -5.32 19.39 -2.35
N THR A 77 -4.13 18.84 -2.53
CA THR A 77 -2.99 19.49 -3.19
C THR A 77 -2.08 18.46 -3.85
N VAL A 78 -1.36 18.88 -4.89
CA VAL A 78 -0.28 18.11 -5.56
C VAL A 78 1.08 18.81 -5.45
N ALA A 79 1.16 19.87 -4.66
CA ALA A 79 2.39 20.61 -4.43
C ALA A 79 3.18 20.00 -3.27
N GLU A 80 4.34 19.40 -3.57
CA GLU A 80 5.24 18.75 -2.59
C GLU A 80 5.60 19.66 -1.41
N LYS A 81 5.85 20.95 -1.65
CA LYS A 81 6.11 21.97 -0.61
C LYS A 81 4.97 22.17 0.39
N ASN A 82 3.75 21.80 0.01
CA ASN A 82 2.56 21.87 0.85
C ASN A 82 2.22 20.49 1.45
N GLY A 83 3.15 19.53 1.40
CA GLY A 83 2.95 18.17 1.91
C GLY A 83 2.46 18.15 3.35
N TYR A 84 2.84 19.14 4.18
CA TYR A 84 2.37 19.27 5.57
C TYR A 84 0.85 19.47 5.70
N TYR A 85 0.17 19.91 4.65
CA TYR A 85 -1.28 20.08 4.62
C TYR A 85 -1.99 19.09 3.69
N LEU A 86 -1.27 18.09 3.16
CA LEU A 86 -1.84 17.06 2.32
C LEU A 86 -2.87 16.22 3.09
N LEU A 87 -4.08 16.11 2.56
CA LEU A 87 -5.18 15.30 3.08
C LEU A 87 -5.57 14.26 2.02
N PRO A 88 -5.02 13.04 2.10
CA PRO A 88 -5.41 11.96 1.21
C PRO A 88 -6.66 11.26 1.74
N GLN A 89 -7.60 10.95 0.86
CA GLN A 89 -8.84 10.25 1.22
C GLN A 89 -9.18 9.20 0.16
N LEU A 90 -9.71 8.06 0.60
CA LEU A 90 -10.23 7.04 -0.31
C LEU A 90 -11.58 7.46 -0.90
N ARG A 91 -11.80 7.12 -2.16
CA ARG A 91 -13.06 7.33 -2.90
C ARG A 91 -13.41 6.10 -3.74
N ASP A 92 -14.42 6.21 -4.59
CA ASP A 92 -14.82 5.17 -5.55
C ASP A 92 -15.26 3.85 -4.89
N LEU A 93 -16.05 3.98 -3.82
CA LEU A 93 -16.59 2.89 -3.01
C LEU A 93 -17.70 2.08 -3.71
N ALA A 94 -17.97 2.31 -5.00
CA ALA A 94 -19.02 1.60 -5.75
C ALA A 94 -18.76 0.08 -5.85
N PHE A 95 -17.50 -0.33 -5.77
CA PHE A 95 -17.09 -1.74 -5.75
C PHE A 95 -16.86 -2.29 -4.33
N SER A 96 -17.14 -1.49 -3.31
CA SER A 96 -16.87 -1.87 -1.93
C SER A 96 -17.78 -3.03 -1.49
N VAL A 97 -17.17 -4.07 -0.94
CA VAL A 97 -17.82 -5.33 -0.55
C VAL A 97 -17.91 -5.41 0.97
N ASP A 98 -19.06 -5.85 1.47
CA ASP A 98 -19.25 -6.20 2.88
C ASP A 98 -18.69 -7.61 3.13
N ILE A 99 -17.84 -7.73 4.15
CA ILE A 99 -17.19 -8.99 4.57
C ILE A 99 -17.60 -9.40 5.99
N GLY A 100 -18.63 -8.76 6.54
CA GLY A 100 -19.27 -9.16 7.76
C GLY A 100 -19.78 -10.58 7.65
N TYR A 101 -19.82 -11.28 8.79
CA TYR A 101 -20.12 -12.72 8.82
C TYR A 101 -21.42 -13.10 8.10
N SER A 102 -22.44 -12.25 8.18
CA SER A 102 -23.74 -12.41 7.53
C SER A 102 -23.73 -12.20 6.00
N SER A 103 -22.73 -11.50 5.48
CA SER A 103 -22.67 -11.03 4.09
C SER A 103 -21.70 -11.84 3.23
N MET A 104 -20.96 -12.78 3.83
CA MET A 104 -19.94 -13.55 3.13
C MET A 104 -20.51 -14.55 2.12
N GLY A 105 -20.01 -14.47 0.88
CA GLY A 105 -20.50 -15.28 -0.22
C GLY A 105 -21.76 -14.74 -0.90
N VAL A 106 -22.18 -13.52 -0.58
CA VAL A 106 -23.42 -12.92 -1.09
C VAL A 106 -23.13 -11.79 -2.08
N GLY A 107 -23.80 -11.82 -3.24
CA GLY A 107 -23.86 -10.72 -4.21
C GLY A 107 -22.77 -10.73 -5.30
N ALA A 108 -23.16 -10.30 -6.50
CA ALA A 108 -22.37 -10.41 -7.73
C ALA A 108 -21.00 -9.71 -7.71
N LEU A 109 -20.86 -8.61 -6.96
CA LEU A 109 -19.58 -7.91 -6.81
C LEU A 109 -18.54 -8.73 -6.02
N SER A 110 -19.01 -9.59 -5.12
CA SER A 110 -18.15 -10.39 -4.24
C SER A 110 -17.83 -11.78 -4.80
N ASP A 111 -18.61 -12.28 -5.76
CA ASP A 111 -18.40 -13.59 -6.41
C ASP A 111 -16.98 -13.76 -6.97
N GLY A 112 -16.47 -12.73 -7.66
CA GLY A 112 -15.12 -12.75 -8.22
C GLY A 112 -14.04 -12.81 -7.13
N LEU A 113 -14.25 -12.12 -6.01
CA LEU A 113 -13.36 -12.15 -4.85
C LEU A 113 -13.37 -13.52 -4.19
N TRP A 114 -14.55 -14.06 -3.90
CA TRP A 114 -14.67 -15.34 -3.21
C TRP A 114 -14.20 -16.52 -4.05
N ARG A 115 -14.35 -16.45 -5.37
CA ARG A 115 -13.75 -17.42 -6.27
C ARG A 115 -12.22 -17.42 -6.18
N ARG A 116 -11.59 -16.24 -6.12
CA ARG A 116 -10.13 -16.13 -5.92
C ARG A 116 -9.72 -16.66 -4.54
N ALA A 117 -10.47 -16.30 -3.50
CA ALA A 117 -10.22 -16.78 -2.14
C ALA A 117 -10.26 -18.31 -2.07
N SER A 118 -11.31 -18.93 -2.61
CA SER A 118 -11.44 -20.39 -2.62
C SER A 118 -10.38 -21.06 -3.51
N ALA A 119 -10.00 -20.46 -4.64
CA ALA A 119 -8.89 -20.96 -5.45
C ALA A 119 -7.54 -20.89 -4.70
N ALA A 120 -7.38 -19.93 -3.78
CA ALA A 120 -6.24 -19.82 -2.89
C ALA A 120 -6.33 -20.72 -1.63
N GLY A 121 -7.38 -21.56 -1.52
CA GLY A 121 -7.58 -22.49 -0.42
C GLY A 121 -8.36 -21.93 0.78
N ALA A 122 -8.88 -20.70 0.70
CA ALA A 122 -9.73 -20.14 1.75
C ALA A 122 -11.11 -20.82 1.76
N SER A 123 -11.34 -21.65 2.76
CA SER A 123 -12.50 -22.52 2.91
C SER A 123 -13.46 -22.02 3.99
N THR A 124 -12.95 -21.35 5.02
CA THR A 124 -13.77 -20.82 6.12
C THR A 124 -14.15 -19.35 5.90
N PRO A 125 -15.27 -18.90 6.51
CA PRO A 125 -15.60 -17.49 6.70
C PRO A 125 -14.39 -16.62 7.09
N LEU A 126 -13.66 -17.02 8.12
CA LEU A 126 -12.53 -16.26 8.64
C LEU A 126 -11.38 -16.16 7.64
N GLU A 127 -11.06 -17.28 6.97
CA GLU A 127 -10.03 -17.32 5.93
C GLU A 127 -10.38 -16.44 4.73
N LYS A 128 -11.65 -16.42 4.32
CA LYS A 128 -12.13 -15.56 3.23
C LYS A 128 -12.04 -14.08 3.61
N ARG A 129 -12.41 -13.72 4.85
CA ARG A 129 -12.23 -12.36 5.37
C ARG A 129 -10.76 -11.94 5.35
N ALA A 130 -9.87 -12.79 5.86
CA ALA A 130 -8.43 -12.55 5.86
C ALA A 130 -7.87 -12.40 4.44
N PHE A 131 -8.30 -13.25 3.51
CA PHE A 131 -7.95 -13.15 2.09
C PHE A 131 -8.38 -11.81 1.49
N GLY A 132 -9.61 -11.37 1.77
CA GLY A 132 -10.14 -10.11 1.24
C GLY A 132 -9.37 -8.89 1.73
N VAL A 133 -9.03 -8.84 3.02
CA VAL A 133 -8.19 -7.79 3.60
C VAL A 133 -6.81 -7.79 2.96
N ALA A 134 -6.22 -8.97 2.76
CA ALA A 134 -4.94 -9.12 2.09
C ALA A 134 -4.98 -8.70 0.61
N ASP A 135 -6.06 -9.00 -0.13
CA ASP A 135 -6.25 -8.60 -1.55
C ASP A 135 -6.32 -7.07 -1.69
N ASP A 136 -7.03 -6.37 -0.80
CA ASP A 136 -7.05 -4.90 -0.76
C ASP A 136 -5.66 -4.30 -0.47
N MET A 137 -4.96 -4.85 0.53
CA MET A 137 -3.60 -4.43 0.88
C MET A 137 -2.62 -4.65 -0.27
N GLN A 138 -2.69 -5.82 -0.91
CA GLN A 138 -1.87 -6.15 -2.07
C GLN A 138 -2.12 -5.17 -3.21
N ARG A 139 -3.37 -4.85 -3.52
CA ARG A 139 -3.72 -3.86 -4.55
C ARG A 139 -3.17 -2.47 -4.24
N LEU A 140 -3.24 -2.02 -2.99
CA LEU A 140 -2.67 -0.73 -2.61
C LEU A 140 -1.14 -0.73 -2.82
N LEU A 141 -0.45 -1.79 -2.37
CA LEU A 141 1.00 -1.88 -2.49
C LEU A 141 1.47 -2.08 -3.95
N GLU A 142 0.77 -2.89 -4.74
CA GLU A 142 1.02 -3.06 -6.17
C GLU A 142 0.88 -1.73 -6.92
N ASN A 143 -0.22 -1.01 -6.67
CA ASN A 143 -0.51 0.22 -7.39
C ASN A 143 0.31 1.42 -6.91
N THR A 144 0.75 1.42 -5.65
CA THR A 144 1.48 2.55 -5.05
C THR A 144 2.99 2.36 -5.08
N PHE A 145 3.48 1.17 -4.71
CA PHE A 145 4.91 0.87 -4.66
C PHE A 145 5.40 0.03 -5.81
N ARG A 146 4.52 -0.46 -6.70
CA ARG A 146 4.90 -1.48 -7.69
C ARG A 146 5.56 -2.69 -7.03
N LEU A 147 5.09 -3.03 -5.82
CA LEU A 147 5.67 -4.08 -4.95
C LEU A 147 7.10 -3.78 -4.46
N ASP A 148 7.53 -2.53 -4.46
CA ASP A 148 8.76 -2.09 -3.80
C ASP A 148 8.55 -2.08 -2.27
N ILE A 149 8.95 -3.19 -1.64
CA ILE A 149 8.79 -3.36 -0.19
C ILE A 149 9.68 -2.42 0.61
N TYR A 150 10.79 -1.94 0.04
CA TYR A 150 11.69 -1.03 0.76
C TYR A 150 11.13 0.39 0.79
N ALA A 151 10.45 0.81 -0.28
CA ALA A 151 9.64 2.02 -0.26
C ALA A 151 8.45 1.90 0.73
N ALA A 152 7.84 0.71 0.85
CA ALA A 152 6.81 0.46 1.86
C ALA A 152 7.38 0.46 3.30
N ARG A 153 8.61 -0.03 3.50
CA ARG A 153 9.34 0.03 4.76
C ARG A 153 9.65 1.47 5.18
N GLU A 154 10.21 2.28 4.28
CA GLU A 154 10.45 3.71 4.52
C GLU A 154 9.16 4.42 4.93
N TYR A 155 8.04 4.03 4.32
CA TYR A 155 6.74 4.49 4.76
C TYR A 155 6.38 4.12 6.20
N CYS A 156 6.49 2.84 6.55
CA CYS A 156 6.11 2.39 7.88
C CYS A 156 7.01 3.00 8.97
N LEU A 157 8.27 3.34 8.65
CA LEU A 157 9.18 4.01 9.58
C LEU A 157 8.73 5.41 9.97
N GLU A 158 8.01 6.09 9.09
CA GLU A 158 7.57 7.48 9.28
C GLU A 158 6.26 7.57 10.07
N ASP A 159 5.67 6.42 10.43
CA ASP A 159 4.55 6.32 11.36
C ASP A 159 5.02 5.73 12.69
N ASP A 160 5.06 6.55 13.74
CA ASP A 160 5.50 6.16 15.08
C ASP A 160 4.78 4.90 15.59
N LYS A 161 3.52 4.67 15.20
CA LYS A 161 2.73 3.50 15.62
C LYS A 161 3.19 2.20 14.96
N LEU A 162 3.86 2.29 13.82
CA LEU A 162 4.35 1.14 13.06
C LEU A 162 5.85 0.89 13.30
N SER A 163 6.55 1.82 13.96
CA SER A 163 7.99 1.74 14.23
C SER A 163 8.43 0.41 14.87
N GLU A 164 7.67 -0.13 15.83
CA GLU A 164 7.98 -1.42 16.46
C GLU A 164 7.85 -2.59 15.46
N ALA A 165 6.82 -2.58 14.61
CA ALA A 165 6.64 -3.59 13.58
C ALA A 165 7.74 -3.51 12.51
N VAL A 166 8.20 -2.31 12.16
CA VAL A 166 9.34 -2.14 11.25
C VAL A 166 10.63 -2.65 11.89
N ASN A 167 10.90 -2.27 13.14
CA ASN A 167 12.07 -2.75 13.88
C ASN A 167 12.10 -4.28 13.96
N PHE A 168 10.93 -4.91 14.14
CA PHE A 168 10.79 -6.36 14.09
C PHE A 168 11.15 -6.93 12.72
N LEU A 169 10.60 -6.38 11.63
CA LEU A 169 10.91 -6.82 10.25
C LEU A 169 12.35 -6.50 9.81
N ASP A 170 12.99 -5.54 10.46
CA ASP A 170 14.40 -5.17 10.27
C ASP A 170 15.40 -6.13 10.90
N LEU A 171 14.93 -7.03 11.78
CA LEU A 171 15.81 -8.02 12.40
C LEU A 171 16.58 -8.83 11.36
N GLY A 172 17.86 -9.02 11.68
CA GLY A 172 18.83 -9.64 10.78
C GLY A 172 18.86 -8.98 9.42
N ASP A 173 19.12 -7.67 9.38
CA ASP A 173 19.36 -6.91 8.15
C ASP A 173 18.18 -6.93 7.17
N GLY A 174 16.96 -6.73 7.69
CA GLY A 174 15.75 -6.64 6.86
C GLY A 174 15.18 -7.97 6.39
N ALA A 175 15.51 -9.08 7.06
CA ALA A 175 15.05 -10.42 6.66
C ALA A 175 13.52 -10.57 6.64
N GLY A 176 12.79 -9.82 7.47
CA GLY A 176 11.32 -9.82 7.45
C GLY A 176 10.78 -9.20 6.16
N TRP A 177 11.40 -8.11 5.70
CA TRP A 177 11.05 -7.44 4.45
C TRP A 177 11.39 -8.28 3.21
N GLU A 178 12.54 -8.97 3.23
CA GLU A 178 12.92 -9.93 2.18
C GLU A 178 11.88 -11.04 2.04
N LEU A 179 11.45 -11.62 3.16
CA LEU A 179 10.44 -12.67 3.19
C LEU A 179 9.09 -12.18 2.66
N LEU A 180 8.64 -11.01 3.12
CA LEU A 180 7.41 -10.37 2.66
C LEU A 180 7.44 -10.13 1.15
N GLN A 181 8.56 -9.63 0.61
CA GLN A 181 8.73 -9.42 -0.83
C GLN A 181 8.64 -10.74 -1.61
N ALA A 182 9.28 -11.81 -1.12
CA ALA A 182 9.22 -13.12 -1.75
C ALA A 182 7.79 -13.70 -1.76
N MET A 183 7.05 -13.55 -0.66
CA MET A 183 5.66 -14.01 -0.56
C MET A 183 4.71 -13.21 -1.45
N LEU A 184 4.96 -11.92 -1.64
CA LEU A 184 4.17 -11.02 -2.48
C LEU A 184 4.61 -11.02 -3.96
N ASN A 185 5.46 -11.96 -4.39
CA ASN A 185 5.96 -11.97 -5.77
C ASN A 185 4.80 -12.04 -6.79
N PRO A 186 4.76 -11.18 -7.81
CA PRO A 186 3.66 -11.18 -8.78
C PRO A 186 3.66 -12.45 -9.66
N ASP A 187 4.80 -13.12 -9.84
CA ASP A 187 4.84 -14.46 -10.41
C ASP A 187 4.65 -15.50 -9.29
N TYR A 188 3.47 -16.11 -9.22
CA TYR A 188 3.14 -17.08 -8.17
C TYR A 188 4.10 -18.27 -8.12
N ARG A 189 4.76 -18.61 -9.26
CA ARG A 189 5.75 -19.70 -9.34
C ARG A 189 7.06 -19.36 -8.64
N LYS A 190 7.31 -18.08 -8.37
CA LYS A 190 8.48 -17.58 -7.64
C LYS A 190 8.20 -17.35 -6.16
N ARG A 191 6.96 -17.54 -5.71
CA ARG A 191 6.62 -17.43 -4.29
C ARG A 191 7.17 -18.65 -3.54
N PRO A 192 7.73 -18.48 -2.34
CA PRO A 192 8.19 -19.60 -1.54
C PRO A 192 7.00 -20.50 -1.16
N ILE A 193 7.22 -21.82 -1.20
CA ILE A 193 6.30 -22.79 -0.60
C ILE A 193 6.41 -22.72 0.93
N ALA A 194 5.40 -23.25 1.64
CA ALA A 194 5.33 -23.15 3.11
C ALA A 194 6.61 -23.66 3.81
N GLU A 195 7.19 -24.76 3.33
CA GLU A 195 8.44 -25.30 3.87
C GLU A 195 9.62 -24.31 3.72
N ALA A 196 9.70 -23.59 2.60
CA ALA A 196 10.72 -22.57 2.39
C ALA A 196 10.49 -21.33 3.28
N VAL A 197 9.23 -20.98 3.58
CA VAL A 197 8.89 -19.92 4.54
C VAL A 197 9.30 -20.31 5.96
N LEU A 198 8.98 -21.53 6.39
CA LEU A 198 9.30 -22.03 7.74
C LEU A 198 10.81 -22.13 7.98
N ASN A 199 11.59 -22.42 6.92
CA ASN A 199 13.05 -22.46 6.98
C ASN A 199 13.72 -21.10 6.75
N HIS A 200 12.95 -20.02 6.53
CA HIS A 200 13.49 -18.70 6.31
C HIS A 200 14.16 -18.16 7.58
N ARG A 201 15.34 -17.53 7.45
CA ARG A 201 16.15 -16.97 8.55
C ARG A 201 15.36 -16.06 9.51
N PHE A 202 14.34 -15.37 8.99
CA PHE A 202 13.44 -14.54 9.77
C PHE A 202 12.50 -15.34 10.69
N ILE A 203 11.99 -16.48 10.22
CA ILE A 203 11.00 -17.31 10.93
C ILE A 203 11.67 -18.24 11.93
N THR A 204 12.85 -18.77 11.60
CA THR A 204 13.56 -19.74 12.45
C THR A 204 14.13 -19.13 13.73
N GLY A 205 14.03 -17.81 13.92
CA GLY A 205 14.56 -17.13 15.09
C GLY A 205 16.09 -17.13 15.15
N ALA A 206 16.78 -17.53 14.06
CA ALA A 206 18.24 -17.53 13.97
C ALA A 206 18.88 -16.13 14.05
N LEU A 207 18.05 -15.08 14.14
CA LEU A 207 18.40 -13.67 14.16
C LEU A 207 18.09 -13.00 15.51
N LEU A 208 17.58 -13.77 16.48
CA LEU A 208 17.38 -13.39 17.89
C LEU A 208 18.50 -13.99 18.74
#